data_AF-A0A538LZM2-F1
#
_entry.id   AF-A0A538LZM2-F1
#
_cell.length_a   1.000
_cell.length_b   1.000
_cell.length_c   1.000
_cell.angle_alpha   90.00
_cell.angle_beta   90.00
_cell.angle_gamma   90.00
#
_symmetry.space_group_name_H-M   'P 1'
#
loop_
_entity.id
_entity.type
_entity.pdbx_description
1 polymer ?
#
loop_
_entity_poly.entity_id
_entity_poly.type
_entity_poly.pdbx_seq_one_letter_code
_entity_poly.pdbx_strand_id
1 'polypeptide(L)'
;MAISYELVHVSRSGHERVHPYASGEPLAPGSVLHYEGRDWLVEELDGSRGLLKPARYRLRLRHPDGREELGAFRRYRPDAPRVGHTFSTIEDGAPASWEVVQDQLTRDDQGEPYLELTAERDFSERDDPPTLPEHELEHAVARDDGAEAAAATLARAEEAGQFVELVALEPGEAPDWAEARAYLDAIGIEEIHDDLLVRCGVDPGRDPREHWLTTVKERLGADLEAFRTDVDGGHDEIEEWEFQEGRVFAAVGTYASEADPNSGHGWLTRLYDAGALGAAGFTRVRKVDLV
;
A
#
# COMPACT_ATOMS: atom_id res chain seq x y z
N MET A 1 -11.10 26.31 11.08
CA MET A 1 -11.55 26.75 9.74
C MET A 1 -10.87 25.83 8.74
N ALA A 2 -11.57 25.33 7.74
CA ALA A 2 -10.96 24.49 6.72
C ALA A 2 -10.18 25.36 5.72
N ILE A 3 -8.99 24.91 5.32
CA ILE A 3 -8.14 25.53 4.31
C ILE A 3 -8.35 24.75 3.01
N SER A 4 -8.60 25.47 1.92
CA SER A 4 -8.82 24.86 0.59
C SER A 4 -7.53 24.74 -0.19
N TYR A 5 -7.36 23.61 -0.85
CA TYR A 5 -6.23 23.26 -1.69
C TYR A 5 -6.69 22.68 -3.04
N GLU A 6 -5.84 22.78 -4.04
CA GLU A 6 -5.90 22.05 -5.30
C GLU A 6 -4.82 20.98 -5.27
N LEU A 7 -5.21 19.72 -5.15
CA LEU A 7 -4.32 18.57 -5.20
C LEU A 7 -4.07 18.18 -6.64
N VAL A 8 -2.80 18.15 -7.03
CA VAL A 8 -2.37 17.94 -8.41
C VAL A 8 -1.52 16.70 -8.50
N HIS A 9 -1.88 15.74 -9.35
CA HIS A 9 -1.02 14.62 -9.68
C HIS A 9 -0.99 14.38 -11.19
N VAL A 10 0.11 13.82 -11.69
CA VAL A 10 0.22 13.43 -13.09
C VAL A 10 -0.20 11.98 -13.24
N SER A 11 -1.26 11.76 -14.00
CA SER A 11 -1.76 10.43 -14.33
C SER A 11 -0.81 9.68 -15.26
N ARG A 12 -1.08 8.40 -15.45
CA ARG A 12 -0.28 7.46 -16.26
C ARG A 12 -0.02 7.88 -17.70
N SER A 13 -0.99 8.58 -18.26
CA SER A 13 -0.96 9.07 -19.64
C SER A 13 -0.28 10.43 -19.77
N GLY A 14 0.36 10.92 -18.69
CA GLY A 14 1.01 12.23 -18.63
C GLY A 14 0.03 13.39 -18.45
N HIS A 15 -1.26 13.11 -18.24
CA HIS A 15 -2.25 14.16 -18.00
C HIS A 15 -2.25 14.58 -16.54
N GLU A 16 -2.13 15.88 -16.32
CA GLU A 16 -2.33 16.50 -15.01
C GLU A 16 -3.79 16.36 -14.59
N ARG A 17 -4.01 15.89 -13.36
CA ARG A 17 -5.31 15.88 -12.69
C ARG A 17 -5.28 16.80 -11.49
N VAL A 18 -6.36 17.54 -11.33
CA VAL A 18 -6.51 18.57 -10.30
C VAL A 18 -7.79 18.31 -9.53
N HIS A 19 -7.68 18.24 -8.21
CA HIS A 19 -8.80 17.90 -7.33
C HIS A 19 -8.93 18.92 -6.19
N PRO A 20 -10.13 19.43 -5.92
CA PRO A 20 -10.35 20.30 -4.77
C PRO A 20 -10.26 19.48 -3.47
N TYR A 21 -9.53 20.02 -2.49
CA TYR A 21 -9.36 19.40 -1.18
C TYR A 21 -9.53 20.42 -0.07
N ALA A 22 -10.08 20.01 1.06
CA ALA A 22 -10.25 20.87 2.23
C ALA A 22 -9.64 20.19 3.45
N SER A 23 -8.70 20.87 4.10
CA SER A 23 -8.01 20.36 5.28
C SER A 23 -8.33 21.18 6.53
N GLY A 24 -8.47 20.52 7.67
CA GLY A 24 -8.55 21.19 8.98
C GLY A 24 -7.21 21.77 9.43
N GLU A 25 -6.11 21.25 8.88
CA GLU A 25 -4.73 21.63 9.21
C GLU A 25 -3.99 22.09 7.94
N PRO A 26 -3.04 23.05 8.04
CA PRO A 26 -2.24 23.46 6.90
C PRO A 26 -1.45 22.30 6.31
N LEU A 27 -1.53 22.13 4.99
CA LEU A 27 -0.63 21.24 4.28
C LEU A 27 0.77 21.86 4.19
N ALA A 28 1.77 20.99 4.14
CA ALA A 28 3.17 21.31 3.88
C ALA A 28 3.80 20.18 3.05
N PRO A 29 4.92 20.44 2.34
CA PRO A 29 5.74 19.36 1.78
C PRO A 29 6.03 18.29 2.85
N GLY A 30 5.82 17.02 2.52
CA GLY A 30 5.87 15.89 3.45
C GLY A 30 4.53 15.51 4.08
N SER A 31 3.48 16.32 3.93
CA SER A 31 2.14 15.95 4.37
C SER A 31 1.66 14.72 3.61
N VAL A 32 1.04 13.78 4.33
CA VAL A 32 0.43 12.59 3.74
C VAL A 32 -1.08 12.70 3.80
N LEU A 33 -1.74 12.44 2.68
CA LEU A 33 -3.18 12.57 2.53
C LEU A 33 -3.73 11.25 2.02
N HIS A 34 -4.79 10.75 2.66
CA HIS A 34 -5.57 9.67 2.07
C HIS A 34 -6.57 10.28 1.08
N TYR A 35 -6.39 10.00 -0.20
CA TYR A 35 -7.20 10.56 -1.28
C TYR A 35 -7.33 9.53 -2.41
N GLU A 36 -8.54 9.35 -2.94
CA GLU A 36 -8.85 8.32 -3.96
C GLU A 36 -8.38 6.90 -3.59
N GLY A 37 -8.65 6.48 -2.34
CA GLY A 37 -8.31 5.13 -1.85
C GLY A 37 -6.81 4.88 -1.66
N ARG A 38 -5.97 5.91 -1.83
CA ARG A 38 -4.51 5.81 -1.75
C ARG A 38 -3.94 6.90 -0.84
N ASP A 39 -2.80 6.59 -0.23
CA ASP A 39 -1.98 7.63 0.39
C ASP A 39 -1.13 8.36 -0.65
N TRP A 40 -1.20 9.68 -0.58
CA TRP A 40 -0.44 10.61 -1.39
C TRP A 40 0.48 11.44 -0.52
N LEU A 41 1.70 11.60 -0.98
CA LEU A 41 2.71 12.47 -0.40
C LEU A 41 2.67 13.80 -1.12
N VAL A 42 2.49 14.88 -0.37
CA VAL A 42 2.66 16.25 -0.87
C VAL A 42 4.15 16.48 -1.08
N GLU A 43 4.57 16.44 -2.34
CA GLU A 43 5.95 16.68 -2.74
C GLU A 43 6.28 18.17 -2.65
N GLU A 44 5.42 19.01 -3.22
CA GLU A 44 5.58 20.46 -3.28
C GLU A 44 4.24 21.14 -3.01
N LEU A 45 4.30 22.36 -2.46
CA LEU A 45 3.12 23.19 -2.21
C LEU A 45 3.40 24.61 -2.69
N ASP A 46 2.72 25.02 -3.76
CA ASP A 46 2.74 26.38 -4.28
C ASP A 46 1.43 27.11 -3.92
N GLY A 47 1.46 27.87 -2.83
CA GLY A 47 0.27 28.51 -2.27
C GLY A 47 -0.78 27.48 -1.83
N SER A 48 -1.91 27.42 -2.54
CA SER A 48 -2.97 26.44 -2.30
C SER A 48 -2.87 25.21 -3.22
N ARG A 49 -1.86 25.13 -4.10
CA ARG A 49 -1.73 24.04 -5.08
C ARG A 49 -0.66 23.05 -4.60
N GLY A 50 -1.07 21.83 -4.28
CA GLY A 50 -0.19 20.77 -3.78
C GLY A 50 0.11 19.74 -4.85
N LEU A 51 1.38 19.56 -5.22
CA LEU A 51 1.82 18.48 -6.10
C LEU A 51 1.92 17.18 -5.29
N LEU A 52 1.26 16.15 -5.79
CA LEU A 52 1.17 14.86 -5.16
C LEU A 52 1.95 13.80 -5.93
N LYS A 53 2.62 12.95 -5.15
CA LYS A 53 3.21 11.69 -5.59
C LYS A 53 2.61 10.55 -4.76
N PRO A 54 2.57 9.32 -5.30
CA PRO A 54 2.32 8.15 -4.48
C PRO A 54 3.14 8.15 -3.19
N ALA A 55 2.51 7.97 -2.04
CA ALA A 55 3.25 8.00 -0.79
C ALA A 55 4.17 6.78 -0.66
N ARG A 56 5.45 7.07 -0.41
CA ARG A 56 6.52 6.12 -0.09
C ARG A 56 7.07 6.47 1.28
N TYR A 57 7.50 5.47 2.05
CA TYR A 57 7.96 5.67 3.42
C TYR A 57 9.24 4.89 3.66
N ARG A 58 10.15 5.48 4.42
CA ARG A 58 11.33 4.80 4.95
C ARG A 58 11.33 4.97 6.45
N LEU A 59 11.42 3.88 7.20
CA LEU A 59 11.48 3.92 8.66
C LEU A 59 12.91 3.66 9.13
N ARG A 60 13.37 4.52 10.02
CA ARG A 60 14.65 4.44 10.70
C ARG A 60 14.42 4.22 12.19
N LEU A 61 14.92 3.12 12.72
CA LEU A 61 14.98 2.88 14.15
C LEU A 61 16.27 3.44 14.72
N ARG A 62 16.18 4.23 15.79
CA ARG A 62 17.34 4.66 16.56
C ARG A 62 17.36 3.96 17.91
N HIS A 63 18.28 3.01 18.05
CA HIS A 63 18.44 2.24 19.28
C HIS A 63 19.16 3.09 20.36
N PRO A 64 18.93 2.81 21.66
CA PRO A 64 19.58 3.55 22.76
C PRO A 64 21.10 3.40 22.80
N ASP A 65 21.63 2.32 22.22
CA ASP A 65 23.07 2.06 22.08
C ASP A 65 23.72 2.86 20.92
N GLY A 66 22.93 3.64 20.17
CA GLY A 66 23.37 4.44 19.03
C GLY A 66 23.38 3.70 17.70
N ARG A 67 22.95 2.43 17.65
CA ARG A 67 22.72 1.72 16.39
C ARG A 67 21.50 2.31 15.67
N GLU A 68 21.61 2.40 14.36
CA GLU A 68 20.49 2.75 13.48
C GLU A 68 20.15 1.56 12.59
N GLU A 69 18.85 1.31 12.41
CA GLU A 69 18.35 0.31 11.48
C GLU A 69 17.33 0.92 10.53
N LEU A 70 17.30 0.42 9.29
CA LEU A 70 16.43 0.92 8.23
C LEU A 70 15.50 -0.21 7.78
N GLY A 71 14.22 0.10 7.66
CA GLY A 71 13.19 -0.83 7.19
C GLY A 71 11.91 -0.10 6.79
N ALA A 72 10.83 -0.84 6.51
CA ALA A 72 9.50 -0.28 6.33
C ALA A 72 8.48 -0.97 7.24
N PHE A 73 7.36 -0.29 7.52
CA PHE A 73 6.25 -0.87 8.27
C PHE A 73 5.63 -2.05 7.53
N ARG A 74 5.49 -3.22 8.18
CA ARG A 74 4.79 -4.39 7.61
C ARG A 74 3.28 -4.40 7.81
N ARG A 75 2.75 -3.64 8.77
CA ARG A 75 1.30 -3.58 9.04
C ARG A 75 0.81 -2.16 8.87
N TYR A 76 -0.13 -1.96 7.96
CA TYR A 76 -0.81 -0.68 7.78
C TYR A 76 -2.16 -0.75 8.51
N ARG A 77 -2.30 0.05 9.58
CA ARG A 77 -3.62 0.58 9.92
C ARG A 77 -3.97 1.66 8.90
N PRO A 78 -5.26 1.97 8.66
CA PRO A 78 -5.72 2.98 7.70
C PRO A 78 -5.17 4.41 7.90
N ASP A 79 -4.32 4.63 8.90
CA ASP A 79 -3.69 5.90 9.20
C ASP A 79 -2.25 5.90 8.70
N ALA A 80 -1.90 6.90 7.90
CA ALA A 80 -0.52 7.12 7.48
C ALA A 80 0.40 7.29 8.71
N PRO A 81 1.59 6.64 8.72
CA PRO A 81 2.51 6.79 9.84
C PRO A 81 3.01 8.23 9.94
N ARG A 82 2.93 8.80 11.14
CA ARG A 82 3.24 10.20 11.48
C ARG A 82 3.91 10.27 12.85
N VAL A 83 4.47 11.43 13.19
CA VAL A 83 4.97 11.69 14.55
C VAL A 83 3.90 11.39 15.61
N GLY A 84 4.32 10.69 16.67
CA GLY A 84 3.45 10.19 17.75
C GLY A 84 2.85 8.81 17.47
N HIS A 85 3.09 8.23 16.30
CA HIS A 85 2.66 6.85 16.01
C HIS A 85 3.52 5.86 16.79
N THR A 86 2.87 5.06 17.63
CA THR A 86 3.50 4.00 18.43
C THR A 86 3.33 2.65 17.75
N PHE A 87 4.37 1.83 17.83
CA PHE A 87 4.35 0.47 17.30
C PHE A 87 5.39 -0.41 18.01
N SER A 88 5.45 -1.71 17.68
CA SER A 88 6.27 -2.65 18.43
C SER A 88 6.88 -3.76 17.58
N THR A 89 8.20 -3.92 17.64
CA THR A 89 8.95 -4.94 16.91
C THR A 89 9.32 -6.12 17.82
N ILE A 90 10.08 -7.09 17.31
CA ILE A 90 10.73 -8.14 18.10
C ILE A 90 12.25 -7.92 18.05
N GLU A 91 12.88 -7.68 19.20
CA GLU A 91 14.34 -7.61 19.34
C GLU A 91 14.79 -8.68 20.34
N ASP A 92 15.77 -9.51 19.96
CA ASP A 92 16.29 -10.63 20.79
C ASP A 92 15.20 -11.58 21.34
N GLY A 93 14.12 -11.77 20.58
CA GLY A 93 13.00 -12.63 20.95
C GLY A 93 12.02 -12.00 21.96
N ALA A 94 12.14 -10.70 22.25
CA ALA A 94 11.23 -9.96 23.11
C ALA A 94 10.55 -8.80 22.35
N PRO A 95 9.27 -8.49 22.64
CA PRO A 95 8.60 -7.31 22.10
C PRO A 95 9.32 -6.02 22.49
N ALA A 96 9.34 -5.10 21.54
CA ALA A 96 10.13 -3.90 21.58
C ALA A 96 9.29 -2.71 21.13
N SER A 97 8.90 -1.82 22.04
CA SER A 97 8.07 -0.64 21.70
C SER A 97 8.89 0.51 21.14
N TRP A 98 8.28 1.23 20.20
CA TRP A 98 8.84 2.35 19.45
C TRP A 98 7.78 3.43 19.25
N GLU A 99 8.22 4.68 19.18
CA GLU A 99 7.39 5.83 18.81
C GLU A 99 8.09 6.58 17.67
N VAL A 100 7.35 6.92 16.62
CA VAL A 100 7.83 7.83 15.57
C VAL A 100 7.96 9.23 16.17
N VAL A 101 9.19 9.71 16.30
CA VAL A 101 9.49 11.01 16.91
C VAL A 101 9.73 12.11 15.88
N GLN A 102 10.01 11.72 14.64
CA GLN A 102 10.36 12.65 13.57
C GLN A 102 9.90 12.10 12.22
N ASP A 103 9.44 13.00 11.37
CA ASP A 103 9.21 12.76 9.94
C ASP A 103 9.94 13.81 9.10
N GLN A 104 10.33 13.44 7.88
CA GLN A 104 11.02 14.33 6.95
C GLN A 104 10.78 13.90 5.49
N LEU A 105 10.38 14.85 4.64
CA LEU A 105 10.37 14.64 3.19
C LEU A 105 11.80 14.57 2.65
N THR A 106 12.14 13.46 2.01
CA THR A 106 13.45 13.19 1.40
C THR A 106 13.24 12.67 -0.02
N ARG A 107 14.34 12.57 -0.79
CA ARG A 107 14.37 11.98 -2.14
C ARG A 107 15.36 10.84 -2.18
N ASP A 108 15.07 9.83 -2.98
CA ASP A 108 15.99 8.72 -3.24
C ASP A 108 17.05 9.10 -4.30
N ASP A 109 17.92 8.15 -4.64
CA ASP A 109 18.98 8.33 -5.64
C ASP A 109 18.45 8.60 -7.06
N GLN A 110 17.18 8.29 -7.33
CA GLN A 110 16.49 8.57 -8.58
C GLN A 110 15.74 9.92 -8.55
N GLY A 111 15.76 10.61 -7.40
CA GLY A 111 15.09 11.88 -7.18
C GLY A 111 13.61 11.75 -6.82
N GLU A 112 13.08 10.53 -6.67
CA GLU A 112 11.69 10.31 -6.32
C GLU A 112 11.46 10.54 -4.82
N PRO A 113 10.38 11.26 -4.44
CA PRO A 113 10.16 11.64 -3.05
C PRO A 113 9.66 10.47 -2.20
N TYR A 114 10.06 10.46 -0.94
CA TYR A 114 9.53 9.59 0.11
C TYR A 114 9.53 10.32 1.46
N LEU A 115 8.72 9.83 2.40
CA LEU A 115 8.72 10.31 3.77
C LEU A 115 9.64 9.43 4.62
N GLU A 116 10.75 9.98 5.08
CA GLU A 116 11.60 9.35 6.09
C GLU A 116 10.97 9.56 7.48
N LEU A 117 10.88 8.48 8.24
CA LEU A 117 10.32 8.43 9.59
C LEU A 117 11.40 7.92 10.52
N THR A 118 11.66 8.62 11.61
CA THR A 118 12.58 8.15 12.65
C THR A 118 11.80 7.78 13.89
N ALA A 119 12.00 6.56 14.38
CA ALA A 119 11.42 6.06 15.60
C ALA A 119 12.48 5.78 16.67
N GLU A 120 12.12 6.08 17.91
CA GLU A 120 12.94 5.86 19.10
C GLU A 120 12.25 4.92 20.06
N ARG A 121 13.00 4.37 21.01
CA ARG A 121 12.45 3.48 22.03
C ARG A 121 11.44 4.20 22.91
N ASP A 122 10.21 3.67 22.91
CA ASP A 122 9.21 4.07 23.87
C ASP A 122 9.27 3.17 25.10
N PHE A 123 9.59 3.76 26.25
CA PHE A 123 9.63 3.08 27.54
C PHE A 123 8.41 3.42 28.42
N SER A 124 7.41 4.11 27.86
CA SER A 124 6.27 4.67 28.58
C SER A 124 5.10 3.71 28.76
N GLU A 125 5.29 2.38 28.68
CA GLU A 125 4.35 1.41 29.24
C GLU A 125 5.15 0.29 29.94
N ARG A 126 5.20 0.34 31.27
CA ARG A 126 5.94 -0.66 32.08
C ARG A 126 5.08 -1.37 33.12
N ASP A 127 3.76 -1.19 33.06
CA ASP A 127 2.83 -1.86 33.97
C ASP A 127 2.01 -2.98 33.30
N ASP A 128 1.84 -2.96 31.97
CA ASP A 128 1.28 -4.08 31.20
C ASP A 128 2.16 -4.38 29.99
N PRO A 129 2.67 -5.62 29.81
CA PRO A 129 3.38 -5.99 28.58
C PRO A 129 2.42 -5.86 27.38
N PRO A 130 2.86 -5.29 26.24
CA PRO A 130 2.01 -5.19 25.06
C PRO A 130 1.53 -6.60 24.68
N THR A 131 0.21 -6.79 24.62
CA THR A 131 -0.36 -8.14 24.55
C THR A 131 -0.07 -8.85 23.23
N LEU A 132 0.25 -8.14 22.15
CA LEU A 132 0.76 -8.61 20.86
C LEU A 132 1.38 -7.41 20.11
N PRO A 133 2.35 -7.60 19.20
CA PRO A 133 2.90 -6.47 18.47
C PRO A 133 1.89 -5.85 17.47
N GLU A 134 1.71 -4.53 17.52
CA GLU A 134 0.79 -3.81 16.61
C GLU A 134 1.40 -3.58 15.20
N HIS A 135 2.73 -3.48 15.08
CA HIS A 135 3.42 -3.42 13.78
C HIS A 135 4.81 -4.06 13.83
N GLU A 136 5.09 -5.04 12.95
CA GLU A 136 6.45 -5.54 12.77
C GLU A 136 7.26 -4.60 11.86
N LEU A 137 8.47 -4.24 12.29
CA LEU A 137 9.53 -3.80 11.38
C LEU A 137 10.34 -5.01 10.93
N GLU A 138 10.80 -4.97 9.69
CA GLU A 138 11.83 -5.89 9.22
C GLU A 138 13.14 -5.65 9.96
N HIS A 139 13.35 -6.39 11.05
CA HIS A 139 14.66 -6.99 11.24
C HIS A 139 14.82 -8.09 10.19
N ALA A 140 15.93 -8.05 9.47
CA ALA A 140 16.36 -8.99 8.44
C ALA A 140 15.75 -10.39 8.59
N VAL A 141 14.97 -10.79 7.58
CA VAL A 141 14.74 -12.19 7.15
C VAL A 141 14.94 -13.17 8.30
N ALA A 142 13.92 -13.32 9.15
CA ALA A 142 13.87 -14.47 10.04
C ALA A 142 13.99 -15.71 9.15
N ARG A 143 15.11 -16.40 9.31
CA ARG A 143 15.52 -17.58 8.53
C ARG A 143 14.54 -18.71 8.81
N ASP A 144 13.48 -18.76 8.02
CA ASP A 144 12.66 -19.93 7.81
C ASP A 144 12.46 -20.09 6.29
N ASP A 145 12.26 -21.31 5.81
CA ASP A 145 12.45 -21.70 4.40
C ASP A 145 11.62 -20.88 3.38
N GLY A 146 10.54 -20.19 3.81
CA GLY A 146 9.72 -19.29 2.97
C GLY A 146 10.27 -17.86 2.81
N ALA A 147 11.14 -17.41 3.71
CA ALA A 147 11.67 -16.04 3.71
C ALA A 147 12.77 -15.82 2.66
N GLU A 148 13.49 -16.88 2.26
CA GLU A 148 14.49 -16.80 1.18
C GLU A 148 13.83 -16.64 -0.20
N ALA A 149 12.71 -17.31 -0.45
CA ALA A 149 11.96 -17.20 -1.71
C ALA A 149 11.38 -15.79 -1.88
N ALA A 150 10.73 -15.26 -0.84
CA ALA A 150 10.22 -13.89 -0.83
C ALA A 150 11.35 -12.86 -1.07
N ALA A 151 12.47 -12.98 -0.36
CA ALA A 151 13.63 -12.11 -0.55
C ALA A 151 14.21 -12.20 -1.97
N ALA A 152 14.31 -13.40 -2.54
CA ALA A 152 14.80 -13.61 -3.90
C ALA A 152 13.85 -13.03 -4.96
N THR A 153 12.54 -13.13 -4.77
CA THR A 153 11.54 -12.53 -5.67
C THR A 153 11.58 -11.01 -5.61
N LEU A 154 11.65 -10.43 -4.42
CA LEU A 154 11.78 -8.99 -4.23
C LEU A 154 13.06 -8.44 -4.87
N ALA A 155 14.22 -9.08 -4.62
CA ALA A 155 15.49 -8.68 -5.21
C ALA A 155 15.50 -8.78 -6.75
N ARG A 156 14.95 -9.87 -7.32
CA ARG A 156 14.83 -10.01 -8.78
C ARG A 156 13.94 -8.95 -9.39
N ALA A 157 12.81 -8.64 -8.75
CA ALA A 157 11.90 -7.60 -9.22
C ALA A 157 12.57 -6.23 -9.18
N GLU A 158 13.34 -5.93 -8.13
CA GLU A 158 14.13 -4.70 -8.02
C GLU A 158 15.20 -4.58 -9.11
N GLU A 159 16.02 -5.62 -9.31
CA GLU A 159 17.03 -5.65 -10.38
C GLU A 159 16.41 -5.45 -11.77
N ALA A 160 15.16 -5.91 -11.97
CA ALA A 160 14.41 -5.76 -13.21
C ALA A 160 13.62 -4.44 -13.31
N GLY A 161 13.64 -3.57 -12.29
CA GLY A 161 12.84 -2.34 -12.24
C GLY A 161 11.32 -2.59 -12.22
N GLN A 162 10.91 -3.70 -11.62
CA GLN A 162 9.53 -4.16 -11.52
C GLN A 162 8.92 -3.87 -10.14
N PHE A 163 7.59 -3.79 -10.13
CA PHE A 163 6.79 -3.60 -8.93
C PHE A 163 6.33 -4.96 -8.42
N VAL A 164 6.19 -5.07 -7.10
CA VAL A 164 5.61 -6.24 -6.45
C VAL A 164 4.39 -5.75 -5.70
N GLU A 165 3.22 -6.25 -6.11
CA GLU A 165 1.97 -6.01 -5.42
C GLU A 165 1.77 -7.12 -4.41
N LEU A 166 1.54 -6.75 -3.16
CA LEU A 166 1.50 -7.69 -2.04
C LEU A 166 0.22 -7.49 -1.24
N VAL A 167 -0.49 -8.58 -0.98
CA VAL A 167 -1.66 -8.59 -0.09
C VAL A 167 -1.56 -9.72 0.93
N ALA A 168 -2.00 -9.49 2.15
CA ALA A 168 -1.86 -10.43 3.25
C ALA A 168 -3.21 -10.75 3.91
N LEU A 169 -3.32 -11.98 4.41
CA LEU A 169 -4.36 -12.43 5.33
C LEU A 169 -3.77 -12.64 6.71
N GLU A 170 -4.57 -12.34 7.73
CA GLU A 170 -4.21 -12.65 9.11
C GLU A 170 -4.11 -14.16 9.36
N PRO A 171 -3.30 -14.59 10.34
CA PRO A 171 -3.15 -16.01 10.66
C PRO A 171 -4.46 -16.73 10.92
N GLY A 172 -4.66 -17.86 10.23
CA GLY A 172 -5.87 -18.69 10.36
C GLY A 172 -7.12 -18.13 9.68
N GLU A 173 -7.07 -16.94 9.08
CA GLU A 173 -8.18 -16.36 8.34
C GLU A 173 -8.26 -16.90 6.90
N ALA A 174 -9.48 -17.04 6.41
CA ALA A 174 -9.79 -17.38 5.03
C ALA A 174 -10.40 -16.15 4.33
N PRO A 175 -10.09 -15.91 3.05
CA PRO A 175 -10.65 -14.76 2.35
C PRO A 175 -12.17 -14.88 2.17
N ASP A 176 -12.89 -13.80 2.46
CA ASP A 176 -14.35 -13.74 2.28
C ASP A 176 -14.70 -13.32 0.84
N TRP A 177 -14.68 -14.31 -0.05
CA TRP A 177 -15.03 -14.11 -1.45
C TRP A 177 -16.46 -13.65 -1.66
N ALA A 178 -17.38 -14.04 -0.77
CA ALA A 178 -18.78 -13.67 -0.88
C ALA A 178 -18.97 -12.19 -0.55
N GLU A 179 -18.30 -11.69 0.49
CA GLU A 179 -18.31 -10.28 0.86
C GLU A 179 -17.64 -9.41 -0.21
N ALA A 180 -16.48 -9.80 -0.74
CA ALA A 180 -15.86 -9.09 -1.85
C ALA A 180 -16.77 -9.03 -3.10
N ARG A 181 -17.49 -10.11 -3.40
CA ARG A 181 -18.46 -10.12 -4.50
C ARG A 181 -19.64 -9.19 -4.23
N ALA A 182 -20.21 -9.24 -3.03
CA ALA A 182 -21.31 -8.37 -2.62
C ALA A 182 -20.91 -6.90 -2.67
N TYR A 183 -19.69 -6.59 -2.24
CA TYR A 183 -19.09 -5.26 -2.33
C TYR A 183 -18.97 -4.78 -3.79
N LEU A 184 -18.42 -5.61 -4.69
CA LEU A 184 -18.32 -5.28 -6.12
C LEU A 184 -19.70 -5.13 -6.78
N ASP A 185 -20.71 -5.87 -6.36
CA ASP A 185 -22.07 -5.70 -6.86
C ASP A 185 -22.71 -4.40 -6.34
N ALA A 186 -22.32 -3.94 -5.15
CA ALA A 186 -22.83 -2.72 -4.51
C ALA A 186 -22.14 -1.43 -4.98
N ILE A 187 -20.85 -1.47 -5.37
CA ILE A 187 -20.05 -0.28 -5.69
C ILE A 187 -20.74 0.64 -6.71
N GLY A 188 -20.79 1.93 -6.42
CA GLY A 188 -21.34 2.97 -7.29
C GLY A 188 -20.28 3.58 -8.21
N ILE A 189 -20.72 4.25 -9.29
CA ILE A 189 -19.80 4.95 -10.21
C ILE A 189 -19.03 6.09 -9.52
N GLU A 190 -19.62 6.70 -8.48
CA GLU A 190 -19.02 7.79 -7.70
C GLU A 190 -17.87 7.29 -6.78
N GLU A 191 -17.83 5.98 -6.50
CA GLU A 191 -16.78 5.34 -5.71
C GLU A 191 -15.61 4.86 -6.59
N ILE A 192 -15.77 4.92 -7.92
CA ILE A 192 -14.77 4.46 -8.88
C ILE A 192 -13.96 5.64 -9.38
N HIS A 193 -12.66 5.62 -9.07
CA HIS A 193 -11.72 6.64 -9.52
C HIS A 193 -11.45 6.57 -11.03
N ASP A 194 -11.19 7.72 -11.65
CA ASP A 194 -10.98 7.83 -13.11
C ASP A 194 -9.82 6.96 -13.62
N ASP A 195 -8.79 6.71 -12.79
CA ASP A 195 -7.69 5.81 -13.15
C ASP A 195 -8.09 4.33 -13.09
N LEU A 196 -9.02 3.97 -12.21
CA LEU A 196 -9.58 2.62 -12.16
C LEU A 196 -10.52 2.38 -13.35
N LEU A 197 -11.29 3.38 -13.79
CA LEU A 197 -12.09 3.32 -15.01
C LEU A 197 -11.24 2.89 -16.21
N VAL A 198 -10.16 3.64 -16.46
CA VAL A 198 -9.28 3.40 -17.60
C VAL A 198 -8.57 2.04 -17.49
N ARG A 199 -8.07 1.68 -16.30
CA ARG A 199 -7.44 0.37 -16.08
C ARG A 199 -8.42 -0.79 -16.23
N CYS A 200 -9.71 -0.57 -15.99
CA CYS A 200 -10.72 -1.58 -16.24
C CYS A 200 -11.12 -1.72 -17.72
N GLY A 201 -10.59 -0.84 -18.58
CA GLY A 201 -10.82 -0.86 -20.03
C GLY A 201 -11.90 0.11 -20.52
N VAL A 202 -12.33 1.05 -19.67
CA VAL A 202 -13.20 2.15 -20.11
C VAL A 202 -12.36 3.17 -20.88
N ASP A 203 -12.86 3.61 -22.03
CA ASP A 203 -12.36 4.79 -22.75
C ASP A 203 -13.35 5.95 -22.54
N PRO A 204 -13.10 6.87 -21.58
CA PRO A 204 -14.03 7.97 -21.30
C PRO A 204 -14.30 8.91 -22.48
N GLY A 205 -13.40 8.93 -23.48
CA GLY A 205 -13.54 9.75 -24.68
C GLY A 205 -14.44 9.13 -25.75
N ARG A 206 -14.69 7.82 -25.68
CA ARG A 206 -15.44 7.06 -26.69
C ARG A 206 -16.65 6.33 -26.14
N ASP A 207 -16.53 5.76 -24.95
CA ASP A 207 -17.53 4.87 -24.39
C ASP A 207 -18.63 5.67 -23.68
N PRO A 208 -19.92 5.34 -23.87
CA PRO A 208 -21.01 6.07 -23.21
C PRO A 208 -20.97 5.87 -21.68
N ARG A 209 -21.13 6.96 -20.91
CA ARG A 209 -21.04 6.96 -19.43
C ARG A 209 -21.95 5.94 -18.74
N GLU A 210 -23.12 5.66 -19.32
CA GLU A 210 -24.07 4.66 -18.79
C GLU A 210 -23.51 3.22 -18.77
N HIS A 211 -22.46 2.93 -19.56
CA HIS A 211 -21.83 1.61 -19.61
C HIS A 211 -20.59 1.50 -18.71
N TRP A 212 -20.04 2.61 -18.22
CA TRP A 212 -18.75 2.61 -17.51
C TRP A 212 -18.78 1.73 -16.26
N LEU A 213 -19.83 1.87 -15.43
CA LEU A 213 -19.96 1.08 -14.21
C LEU A 213 -20.05 -0.42 -14.50
N THR A 214 -20.81 -0.78 -15.55
CA THR A 214 -20.96 -2.17 -15.99
C THR A 214 -19.61 -2.74 -16.42
N THR A 215 -18.86 -2.03 -17.26
CA THR A 215 -17.53 -2.45 -17.72
C THR A 215 -16.57 -2.67 -16.53
N VAL A 216 -16.58 -1.78 -15.55
CA VAL A 216 -15.73 -1.91 -14.35
C VAL A 216 -16.14 -3.11 -13.51
N LYS A 217 -17.44 -3.28 -13.22
CA LYS A 217 -17.93 -4.42 -12.43
C LYS A 217 -17.64 -5.75 -13.10
N GLU A 218 -17.81 -5.84 -14.41
CA GLU A 218 -17.47 -7.04 -15.18
C GLU A 218 -15.97 -7.34 -15.11
N ARG A 219 -15.12 -6.31 -15.27
CA ARG A 219 -13.67 -6.47 -15.15
C ARG A 219 -13.26 -6.92 -13.75
N LEU A 220 -13.67 -6.20 -12.71
CA LEU A 220 -13.31 -6.51 -11.32
C LEU A 220 -13.87 -7.87 -10.89
N GLY A 221 -15.07 -8.24 -11.37
CA GLY A 221 -15.62 -9.57 -11.14
C GLY A 221 -14.78 -10.68 -11.79
N ALA A 222 -14.27 -10.45 -13.01
CA ALA A 222 -13.37 -11.39 -13.66
C ALA A 222 -11.99 -11.46 -12.96
N ASP A 223 -11.45 -10.32 -12.55
CA ASP A 223 -10.20 -10.24 -11.79
C ASP A 223 -10.32 -10.98 -10.44
N LEU A 224 -11.45 -10.83 -9.74
CA LEU A 224 -11.71 -11.51 -8.46
C LEU A 224 -11.78 -13.03 -8.63
N GLU A 225 -12.45 -13.52 -9.67
CA GLU A 225 -12.49 -14.95 -9.97
C GLU A 225 -11.11 -15.49 -10.40
N ALA A 226 -10.34 -14.72 -11.17
CA ALA A 226 -8.98 -15.09 -11.54
C ALA A 226 -8.07 -15.20 -10.31
N PHE A 227 -8.10 -14.18 -9.44
CA PHE A 227 -7.33 -14.18 -8.20
C PHE A 227 -7.74 -15.32 -7.27
N ARG A 228 -9.04 -15.54 -7.05
CA ARG A 228 -9.53 -16.67 -6.25
C ARG A 228 -9.08 -18.01 -6.84
N THR A 229 -9.20 -18.19 -8.16
CA THR A 229 -8.76 -19.43 -8.82
C THR A 229 -7.27 -19.67 -8.63
N ASP A 230 -6.47 -18.61 -8.63
CA ASP A 230 -5.02 -18.71 -8.47
C ASP A 230 -4.61 -18.96 -7.02
N VAL A 231 -5.32 -18.37 -6.05
CA VAL A 231 -5.17 -18.64 -4.61
C VAL A 231 -5.57 -20.08 -4.27
N ASP A 232 -6.67 -20.58 -4.84
CA ASP A 232 -7.14 -21.95 -4.61
C ASP A 232 -6.42 -23.00 -5.48
N GLY A 233 -5.51 -22.54 -6.35
CA GLY A 233 -4.98 -23.29 -7.50
C GLY A 233 -3.48 -23.49 -7.50
N GLY A 234 -2.86 -23.31 -8.67
CA GLY A 234 -1.45 -23.61 -8.92
C GLY A 234 -0.49 -22.45 -8.68
N HIS A 235 -1.00 -21.26 -8.35
CA HIS A 235 -0.21 -20.04 -8.21
C HIS A 235 0.57 -19.73 -9.52
N ASP A 236 -0.16 -19.67 -10.63
CA ASP A 236 0.37 -19.44 -11.98
C ASP A 236 0.81 -17.97 -12.17
N GLU A 237 0.12 -17.01 -11.54
CA GLU A 237 0.37 -15.57 -11.69
C GLU A 237 0.76 -14.88 -10.37
N ILE A 238 0.50 -15.52 -9.22
CA ILE A 238 0.88 -15.05 -7.89
C ILE A 238 1.86 -16.03 -7.23
N GLU A 239 2.68 -15.56 -6.29
CA GLU A 239 3.39 -16.41 -5.34
C GLU A 239 2.65 -16.35 -3.98
N GLU A 240 2.49 -17.48 -3.31
CA GLU A 240 2.03 -17.54 -1.92
C GLU A 240 3.22 -17.76 -0.98
N TRP A 241 3.34 -16.92 0.03
CA TRP A 241 4.36 -17.00 1.06
C TRP A 241 3.69 -17.19 2.42
N GLU A 242 4.08 -18.22 3.14
CA GLU A 242 3.71 -18.39 4.54
C GLU A 242 4.60 -17.50 5.42
N PHE A 243 3.99 -16.72 6.30
CA PHE A 243 4.72 -15.88 7.24
C PHE A 243 4.01 -15.85 8.60
N GLN A 244 4.66 -16.39 9.63
CA GLN A 244 4.13 -16.46 11.01
C GLN A 244 2.65 -16.89 11.07
N GLU A 245 2.32 -18.01 10.42
CA GLU A 245 0.96 -18.58 10.32
C GLU A 245 -0.04 -17.75 9.48
N GLY A 246 0.35 -16.58 8.97
CA GLY A 246 -0.37 -15.79 7.97
C GLY A 246 0.05 -16.10 6.53
N ARG A 247 -0.70 -15.59 5.56
CA ARG A 247 -0.46 -15.80 4.13
C ARG A 247 -0.28 -14.48 3.41
N VAL A 248 0.81 -14.36 2.66
CA VAL A 248 1.09 -13.22 1.78
C VAL A 248 1.04 -13.69 0.33
N PHE A 249 0.31 -12.96 -0.49
CA PHE A 249 0.22 -13.20 -1.92
C PHE A 249 0.94 -12.08 -2.67
N ALA A 250 1.84 -12.47 -3.55
CA ALA A 250 2.71 -11.55 -4.28
C ALA A 250 2.52 -11.69 -5.78
N ALA A 251 2.36 -10.57 -6.48
CA ALA A 251 2.43 -10.55 -7.94
C ALA A 251 3.44 -9.52 -8.43
N VAL A 252 4.39 -10.00 -9.23
CA VAL A 252 5.42 -9.16 -9.85
C VAL A 252 4.89 -8.65 -11.19
N GLY A 253 5.02 -7.35 -11.42
CA GLY A 253 4.61 -6.77 -12.69
C GLY A 253 5.28 -5.44 -12.97
N THR A 254 4.98 -4.93 -14.16
CA THR A 254 5.35 -3.58 -14.54
C THR A 254 4.13 -2.68 -14.40
N TYR A 255 4.36 -1.38 -14.47
CA TYR A 255 3.29 -0.42 -14.58
C TYR A 255 2.31 -0.69 -15.75
N ALA A 256 2.82 -1.23 -16.86
CA ALA A 256 2.01 -1.62 -18.01
C ALA A 256 1.13 -2.86 -17.71
N SER A 257 1.58 -3.73 -16.82
CA SER A 257 0.86 -4.93 -16.39
C SER A 257 -0.39 -4.59 -15.58
N GLU A 258 -0.48 -3.40 -14.98
CA GLU A 258 -1.62 -2.99 -14.15
C GLU A 258 -2.96 -2.89 -14.91
N ALA A 259 -2.92 -2.71 -16.24
CA ALA A 259 -4.09 -2.72 -17.10
C ALA A 259 -4.27 -4.05 -17.85
N ASP A 260 -3.31 -4.98 -17.73
CA ASP A 260 -3.39 -6.28 -18.38
C ASP A 260 -4.43 -7.15 -17.65
N PRO A 261 -5.44 -7.67 -18.34
CA PRO A 261 -6.43 -8.57 -17.77
C PRO A 261 -5.94 -10.00 -17.56
N ASN A 262 -4.71 -10.33 -17.96
CA ASN A 262 -4.13 -11.67 -17.77
C ASN A 262 -2.94 -11.68 -16.80
N SER A 263 -2.63 -10.55 -16.16
CA SER A 263 -1.51 -10.44 -15.23
C SER A 263 -2.01 -10.44 -13.79
N GLY A 264 -1.42 -11.29 -12.94
CA GLY A 264 -1.68 -11.29 -11.50
C GLY A 264 -1.47 -9.92 -10.85
N HIS A 265 -0.41 -9.21 -11.28
CA HIS A 265 -0.12 -7.84 -10.83
C HIS A 265 -1.24 -6.86 -11.22
N GLY A 266 -1.82 -7.06 -12.40
CA GLY A 266 -2.98 -6.29 -12.87
C GLY A 266 -4.23 -6.52 -12.04
N TRP A 267 -4.58 -7.77 -11.79
CA TRP A 267 -5.76 -8.12 -10.99
C TRP A 267 -5.63 -7.60 -9.56
N LEU A 268 -4.52 -7.90 -8.88
CA LEU A 268 -4.30 -7.48 -7.49
C LEU A 268 -4.38 -5.97 -7.34
N THR A 269 -3.74 -5.22 -8.24
CA THR A 269 -3.76 -3.76 -8.17
C THR A 269 -5.17 -3.21 -8.35
N ARG A 270 -5.92 -3.68 -9.35
CA ARG A 270 -7.29 -3.18 -9.61
C ARG A 270 -8.26 -3.57 -8.50
N LEU A 271 -8.18 -4.80 -7.99
CA LEU A 271 -9.04 -5.28 -6.90
C LEU A 271 -8.75 -4.55 -5.58
N TYR A 272 -7.48 -4.24 -5.29
CA TYR A 272 -7.13 -3.43 -4.13
C TYR A 272 -7.64 -2.00 -4.28
N ASP A 273 -7.37 -1.35 -5.42
CA ASP A 273 -7.75 0.05 -5.64
C ASP A 273 -9.28 0.23 -5.70
N ALA A 274 -10.03 -0.84 -6.01
CA ALA A 274 -11.48 -0.86 -5.89
C ALA A 274 -11.99 -1.05 -4.45
N GLY A 275 -11.14 -1.51 -3.53
CA GLY A 275 -11.50 -1.88 -2.16
C GLY A 275 -12.00 -3.33 -1.99
N ALA A 276 -12.09 -4.09 -3.08
CA ALA A 276 -12.64 -5.46 -3.07
C ALA A 276 -11.78 -6.44 -2.24
N LEU A 277 -10.46 -6.29 -2.27
CA LEU A 277 -9.57 -7.13 -1.45
C LEU A 277 -9.74 -6.83 0.05
N GLY A 278 -9.96 -5.57 0.41
CA GLY A 278 -10.28 -5.19 1.79
C GLY A 278 -11.59 -5.82 2.27
N ALA A 279 -12.62 -5.85 1.41
CA ALA A 279 -13.88 -6.53 1.70
C ALA A 279 -13.72 -8.05 1.86
N ALA A 280 -12.76 -8.68 1.16
CA ALA A 280 -12.39 -10.09 1.37
C ALA A 280 -11.48 -10.33 2.60
N GLY A 281 -11.13 -9.29 3.37
CA GLY A 281 -10.28 -9.40 4.56
C GLY A 281 -8.78 -9.30 4.29
N PHE A 282 -8.36 -9.02 3.06
CA PHE A 282 -6.95 -8.80 2.75
C PHE A 282 -6.49 -7.38 3.12
N THR A 283 -5.23 -7.27 3.51
CA THR A 283 -4.54 -5.98 3.72
C THR A 283 -3.38 -5.84 2.75
N ARG A 284 -3.20 -4.66 2.13
CA ARG A 284 -2.05 -4.41 1.24
C ARG A 284 -0.77 -4.24 2.04
N VAL A 285 0.25 -4.97 1.64
CA VAL A 285 1.60 -4.86 2.19
C VAL A 285 2.35 -3.86 1.32
N ARG A 286 2.81 -2.75 1.91
CA ARG A 286 3.57 -1.74 1.15
C ARG A 286 4.99 -2.22 0.93
N LYS A 287 5.49 -2.07 -0.29
CA LYS A 287 6.86 -2.40 -0.70
C LYS A 287 7.86 -1.53 0.08
N VAL A 288 8.92 -2.15 0.59
CA VAL A 288 10.14 -1.52 1.11
C VAL A 288 10.93 -0.96 -0.07
N ASP A 289 11.42 0.27 0.03
CA ASP A 289 12.51 0.76 -0.83
C ASP A 289 13.84 0.28 -0.24
N LEU A 290 14.57 -0.56 -0.97
CA LEU A 290 15.91 -1.05 -0.60
C LEU A 290 17.00 -0.24 -1.33
N VAL A 291 17.11 1.05 -1.01
CA VAL A 291 18.31 1.86 -1.33
C VAL A 291 18.64 2.79 -0.18
#